data_AF-A0A534N6A3-F1
#
_entry.id   AF-A0A534N6A3-F1
#
_cell.length_a   1.000
_cell.length_b   1.000
_cell.length_c   1.000
_cell.angle_alpha   90.00
_cell.angle_beta   90.00
_cell.angle_gamma   90.00
#
_symmetry.space_group_name_H-M   'P 1'
#
loop_
_entity.id
_entity.type
_entity.pdbx_description
1 polymer ?
#
loop_
_entity_poly.entity_id
_entity_poly.type
_entity_poly.pdbx_seq_one_letter_code
_entity_poly.pdbx_strand_id
1 'polypeptide(L)'
;MSISDQAAELGAQLKMAAVFGPSERRWFVTSFGNGLVSRFPILSWRSRPMRAGGLSSYRAVILAQVKVGQQVIEVIVAHAERGAMRDAQLLELRDLFASVAPPAILMGDLNAELSHPELRQMDNLPGAFHALVPDSDVSSKLIDHVYVKGLQVLAAGVGFNQASDHPILWAEVEYPASARADSLPASSPGQHASF
;
A
#
# COMPACT_ATOMS: atom_id res chain seq x y z
N MET A 1 6.90 2.87 -30.19
CA MET A 1 6.09 3.43 -29.09
C MET A 1 6.97 3.40 -27.84
N SER A 2 7.32 4.56 -27.28
CA SER A 2 7.98 4.60 -25.98
C SER A 2 6.96 4.19 -24.93
N ILE A 3 7.21 3.11 -24.20
CA ILE A 3 6.42 2.76 -23.02
C ILE A 3 6.84 3.75 -21.94
N SER A 4 6.08 4.84 -21.79
CA SER A 4 6.36 5.87 -20.78
C SER A 4 6.16 5.31 -19.38
N ASP A 5 6.93 5.85 -18.43
CA ASP A 5 6.65 5.68 -16.99
C ASP A 5 5.32 6.37 -16.69
N GLN A 6 4.23 5.60 -16.71
CA GLN A 6 2.88 6.10 -16.50
C GLN A 6 2.69 6.69 -15.10
N ALA A 7 3.42 6.19 -14.09
CA ALA A 7 3.35 6.75 -12.75
C ALA A 7 3.94 8.17 -12.72
N ALA A 8 5.09 8.38 -13.38
CA ALA A 8 5.69 9.70 -13.53
C ALA A 8 4.79 10.66 -14.33
N GLU A 9 4.16 10.17 -15.40
CA GLU A 9 3.21 10.96 -16.20
C GLU A 9 2.00 11.40 -15.37
N LEU A 10 1.36 10.48 -14.63
CA LEU A 10 0.27 10.80 -13.72
C LEU A 10 0.71 11.77 -12.61
N GLY A 11 1.90 11.57 -12.03
CA GLY A 11 2.49 12.49 -11.07
C GLY A 11 2.62 13.91 -11.62
N ALA A 12 3.12 14.05 -12.85
CA ALA A 12 3.24 15.35 -13.50
C ALA A 12 1.86 16.01 -13.76
N GLN A 13 0.90 15.25 -14.28
CA GLN A 13 -0.45 15.76 -14.55
C GLN A 13 -1.19 16.18 -13.28
N LEU A 14 -1.05 15.40 -12.20
CA LEU A 14 -1.70 15.62 -10.91
C LEU A 14 -0.91 16.56 -9.98
N LYS A 15 0.30 16.97 -10.37
CA LYS A 15 1.25 17.73 -9.53
C LYS A 15 1.55 17.02 -8.20
N MET A 16 1.80 15.71 -8.29
CA MET A 16 2.05 14.81 -7.17
C MET A 16 3.43 14.15 -7.28
N ALA A 17 3.99 13.73 -6.15
CA ALA A 17 5.16 12.87 -6.15
C ALA A 17 4.79 11.51 -6.76
N ALA A 18 5.69 10.92 -7.54
CA ALA A 18 5.47 9.62 -8.15
C ALA A 18 6.74 8.78 -8.11
N VAL A 19 6.56 7.47 -7.92
CA VAL A 19 7.63 6.47 -8.01
C VAL A 19 7.15 5.26 -8.81
N PHE A 20 8.08 4.65 -9.55
CA PHE A 20 7.81 3.48 -10.37
C PHE A 20 8.81 2.37 -10.05
N GLY A 21 8.28 1.23 -9.62
CA GLY A 21 9.03 0.03 -9.26
C GLY A 21 8.86 -1.04 -10.35
N PRO A 22 9.82 -1.18 -11.27
CA PRO A 22 9.66 -2.09 -12.40
C PRO A 22 9.74 -3.56 -12.00
N SER A 23 8.81 -4.36 -12.53
CA SER A 23 8.68 -5.80 -12.25
C SER A 23 9.23 -6.67 -13.38
N GLU A 24 9.19 -6.25 -14.65
CA GLU A 24 9.67 -7.09 -15.78
C GLU A 24 10.50 -6.27 -16.80
N ARG A 25 11.58 -6.89 -17.30
CA ARG A 25 12.29 -6.45 -18.52
C ARG A 25 11.89 -7.37 -19.68
N ARG A 26 10.98 -6.93 -20.56
CA ARG A 26 10.72 -7.61 -21.84
C ARG A 26 11.56 -6.96 -22.92
N TRP A 27 12.34 -7.75 -23.66
CA TRP A 27 13.15 -7.25 -24.79
C TRP A 27 14.05 -6.07 -24.43
N PHE A 28 14.72 -6.13 -23.27
CA PHE A 28 15.56 -5.05 -22.71
C PHE A 28 14.80 -3.75 -22.38
N VAL A 29 13.48 -3.73 -22.46
CA VAL A 29 12.62 -2.59 -22.09
C VAL A 29 11.88 -2.90 -20.80
N THR A 30 11.91 -1.94 -19.88
CA THR A 30 11.12 -1.94 -18.66
C THR A 30 9.66 -1.69 -19.02
N SER A 31 8.80 -2.71 -18.93
CA SER A 31 7.46 -2.61 -19.53
C SER A 31 6.30 -2.73 -18.54
N PHE A 32 6.54 -3.21 -17.31
CA PHE A 32 5.47 -3.44 -16.34
C PHE A 32 6.02 -3.34 -14.91
N GLY A 33 5.24 -2.77 -13.99
CA GLY A 33 5.68 -2.49 -12.63
C GLY A 33 4.57 -1.90 -11.77
N ASN A 34 4.88 -1.66 -10.50
CA ASN A 34 3.99 -0.94 -9.60
C ASN A 34 4.26 0.56 -9.72
N GLY A 35 3.22 1.36 -9.57
CA GLY A 35 3.31 2.81 -9.43
C GLY A 35 2.74 3.26 -8.10
N LEU A 36 3.34 4.28 -7.49
CA LEU A 36 2.78 4.99 -6.35
C LEU A 36 2.78 6.49 -6.67
N VAL A 37 1.61 7.11 -6.60
CA VAL A 37 1.43 8.55 -6.73
C VAL A 37 0.93 9.11 -5.41
N SER A 38 1.51 10.20 -4.93
CA SER A 38 1.24 10.78 -3.62
C SER A 38 1.22 12.29 -3.66
N ARG A 39 0.16 12.89 -3.10
CA ARG A 39 0.13 14.33 -2.78
C ARG A 39 1.11 14.73 -1.68
N PHE A 40 1.52 13.76 -0.86
CA PHE A 40 2.43 13.94 0.25
C PHE A 40 3.87 13.59 -0.16
N PRO A 41 4.90 14.22 0.45
CA PRO A 41 6.28 13.90 0.14
C PRO A 41 6.61 12.43 0.34
N ILE A 42 7.22 11.81 -0.67
CA ILE A 42 7.85 10.49 -0.58
C ILE A 42 9.30 10.73 -0.14
N LEU A 43 9.63 10.40 1.10
CA LEU A 43 10.94 10.68 1.71
C LEU A 43 12.02 9.73 1.18
N SER A 44 11.65 8.46 1.05
CA SER A 44 12.51 7.41 0.54
C SER A 44 11.65 6.33 -0.11
N TRP A 45 12.21 5.61 -1.07
CA TRP A 45 11.58 4.43 -1.62
C TRP A 45 12.62 3.46 -2.17
N ARG A 46 12.22 2.20 -2.31
CA ARG A 46 12.98 1.16 -3.01
C ARG A 46 12.03 0.16 -3.64
N SER A 47 12.50 -0.50 -4.70
CA SER A 47 11.83 -1.68 -5.24
C SER A 47 12.60 -2.95 -4.88
N ARG A 48 11.87 -4.02 -4.55
CA ARG A 48 12.45 -5.34 -4.28
C ARG A 48 11.73 -6.38 -5.13
N PRO A 49 12.44 -7.25 -5.88
CA PRO A 49 11.82 -8.39 -6.54
C PRO A 49 11.23 -9.37 -5.51
N MET A 50 10.09 -9.95 -5.84
CA MET A 50 9.43 -11.00 -5.06
C MET A 50 9.93 -12.39 -5.51
N ARG A 51 9.63 -13.41 -4.70
CA ARG A 51 9.89 -14.81 -5.08
C ARG A 51 9.28 -15.14 -6.45
N ALA A 52 10.08 -15.74 -7.33
CA ALA A 52 9.67 -16.14 -8.68
C ALA A 52 9.94 -17.64 -8.91
N GLY A 53 9.08 -18.29 -9.69
CA GLY A 53 9.16 -19.73 -10.03
C GLY A 53 9.75 -19.99 -11.42
N GLY A 54 9.98 -18.94 -12.22
CA GLY A 54 10.54 -19.00 -13.57
C GLY A 54 10.72 -17.62 -14.20
N LEU A 55 11.16 -17.56 -15.47
CA LEU A 55 11.50 -16.32 -16.19
C LEU A 55 10.30 -15.42 -16.52
N SER A 56 9.05 -15.89 -16.35
CA SER A 56 7.83 -15.17 -16.77
C SER A 56 6.97 -14.66 -15.61
N SER A 57 7.42 -14.79 -14.36
CA SER A 57 6.62 -14.41 -13.17
C SER A 57 7.26 -13.33 -12.30
N TYR A 58 8.13 -12.50 -12.89
CA TYR A 58 8.79 -11.42 -12.17
C TYR A 58 7.77 -10.41 -11.65
N ARG A 59 7.64 -10.39 -10.32
CA ARG A 59 6.90 -9.39 -9.55
C ARG A 59 7.87 -8.63 -8.67
N ALA A 60 7.54 -7.39 -8.39
CA ALA A 60 8.26 -6.56 -7.44
C ALA A 60 7.29 -5.91 -6.47
N VAL A 61 7.82 -5.48 -5.33
CA VAL A 61 7.15 -4.58 -4.40
C VAL A 61 7.82 -3.22 -4.44
N ILE A 62 7.04 -2.16 -4.19
CA ILE A 62 7.57 -0.85 -3.77
C ILE A 62 7.45 -0.81 -2.25
N LEU A 63 8.52 -0.37 -1.59
CA LEU A 63 8.47 0.08 -0.21
C LEU A 63 8.78 1.57 -0.20
N ALA A 64 7.89 2.39 0.32
CA ALA A 64 8.01 3.84 0.33
C ALA A 64 7.66 4.43 1.69
N GLN A 65 8.40 5.45 2.10
CA GLN A 65 8.12 6.24 3.28
C GLN A 65 7.42 7.53 2.87
N VAL A 66 6.16 7.70 3.25
CA VAL A 66 5.34 8.86 2.90
C VAL A 66 5.09 9.73 4.12
N LYS A 67 5.43 11.02 4.04
CA LYS A 67 5.29 11.96 5.16
C LYS A 67 3.92 12.62 5.16
N VAL A 68 3.09 12.30 6.16
CA VAL A 68 1.75 12.89 6.36
C VAL A 68 1.74 13.68 7.67
N GLY A 69 1.80 15.01 7.57
CA GLY A 69 1.98 15.88 8.74
C GLY A 69 3.35 15.66 9.39
N GLN A 70 3.37 15.32 10.68
CA GLN A 70 4.59 15.00 11.44
C GLN A 70 4.95 13.52 11.43
N GLN A 71 4.10 12.67 10.86
CA GLN A 71 4.23 11.23 10.89
C GLN A 71 4.73 10.71 9.54
N VAL A 72 5.38 9.53 9.57
CA VAL A 72 5.82 8.80 8.38
C VAL A 72 5.03 7.50 8.32
N ILE A 73 4.38 7.25 7.18
CA ILE A 73 3.65 6.02 6.90
C ILE A 73 4.50 5.15 5.98
N GLU A 74 4.71 3.89 6.36
CA GLU A 74 5.30 2.87 5.50
C GLU A 74 4.23 2.39 4.49
N VAL A 75 4.50 2.55 3.20
CA VAL A 75 3.59 2.16 2.12
C VAL A 75 4.23 1.05 1.31
N ILE A 76 3.57 -0.10 1.27
CA ILE A 76 3.95 -1.25 0.47
C ILE A 76 2.96 -1.39 -0.68
N VAL A 77 3.45 -1.30 -1.92
CA VAL A 77 2.64 -1.53 -3.13
C VAL A 77 3.11 -2.81 -3.80
N ALA A 78 2.20 -3.75 -4.01
CA ALA A 78 2.50 -5.07 -4.53
C ALA A 78 1.54 -5.47 -5.66
N HIS A 79 2.00 -6.36 -6.52
CA HIS A 79 1.16 -7.08 -7.46
C HIS A 79 1.63 -8.55 -7.46
N ALA A 80 0.87 -9.44 -6.83
CA ALA A 80 1.22 -10.86 -6.78
C ALA A 80 0.97 -11.55 -8.14
N GLU A 81 1.60 -12.69 -8.39
CA GLU A 81 1.32 -13.47 -9.58
C GLU A 81 -0.01 -14.26 -9.47
N ARG A 82 -0.50 -14.75 -10.61
CA ARG A 82 -1.71 -15.59 -10.69
C ARG A 82 -1.40 -17.10 -10.62
N GLY A 83 -0.12 -17.46 -10.63
CA GLY A 83 0.36 -18.83 -10.83
C GLY A 83 0.91 -19.48 -9.57
N ALA A 84 1.85 -20.41 -9.76
CA ALA A 84 2.32 -21.33 -8.73
C ALA A 84 3.06 -20.65 -7.56
N MET A 85 3.56 -19.41 -7.71
CA MET A 85 4.20 -18.72 -6.58
C MET A 85 3.27 -17.79 -5.81
N ARG A 86 1.99 -17.68 -6.18
CA ARG A 86 1.07 -16.74 -5.51
C ARG A 86 1.13 -16.90 -4.00
N ASP A 87 0.99 -18.13 -3.50
CA ASP A 87 0.96 -18.41 -2.06
C ASP A 87 2.29 -18.02 -1.39
N ALA A 88 3.42 -18.36 -2.02
CA ALA A 88 4.75 -17.97 -1.53
C ALA A 88 4.96 -16.45 -1.52
N GLN A 89 4.38 -15.74 -2.50
CA GLN A 89 4.41 -14.28 -2.59
C GLN A 89 3.50 -13.63 -1.55
N LEU A 90 2.31 -14.17 -1.30
CA LEU A 90 1.40 -13.71 -0.25
C LEU A 90 2.04 -13.86 1.14
N LEU A 91 2.70 -14.99 1.40
CA LEU A 91 3.48 -15.19 2.62
C LEU A 91 4.65 -14.21 2.72
N GLU A 92 5.38 -13.95 1.64
CA GLU A 92 6.44 -12.93 1.61
C GLU A 92 5.90 -11.53 1.92
N LEU A 93 4.73 -11.16 1.39
CA LEU A 93 4.07 -9.89 1.66
C LEU A 93 3.60 -9.79 3.11
N ARG A 94 3.07 -10.88 3.66
CA ARG A 94 2.68 -10.95 5.08
C ARG A 94 3.89 -10.71 5.99
N ASP A 95 4.98 -11.44 5.76
CA ASP A 95 6.19 -11.30 6.57
C ASP A 95 6.81 -9.91 6.43
N LEU A 96 6.79 -9.35 5.21
CA LEU A 96 7.24 -7.97 4.98
C LEU A 96 6.35 -6.97 5.74
N PHE A 97 5.03 -7.08 5.62
CA PHE A 97 4.09 -6.20 6.30
C PHE A 97 4.18 -6.34 7.82
N ALA A 98 4.45 -7.54 8.34
CA ALA A 98 4.74 -7.75 9.76
C ALA A 98 6.00 -7.00 10.22
N SER A 99 7.04 -6.98 9.39
CA SER A 99 8.37 -6.43 9.74
C SER A 99 8.45 -4.90 9.83
N VAL A 100 7.53 -4.16 9.20
CA VAL A 100 7.52 -2.68 9.24
C VAL A 100 6.84 -2.17 10.51
N ALA A 101 7.30 -1.06 11.07
CA ALA A 101 6.61 -0.45 12.21
C ALA A 101 5.27 0.19 11.78
N PRO A 102 4.22 0.19 12.62
CA PRO A 102 3.07 1.07 12.40
C PRO A 102 3.49 2.55 12.49
N PRO A 103 2.85 3.47 11.76
CA PRO A 103 1.73 3.26 10.84
C PRO A 103 2.18 2.72 9.48
N ALA A 104 1.46 1.71 8.95
CA ALA A 104 1.78 1.09 7.67
C ALA A 104 0.54 0.74 6.83
N ILE A 105 0.71 0.73 5.51
CA ILE A 105 -0.30 0.35 4.51
C ILE A 105 0.32 -0.66 3.54
N LEU A 106 -0.37 -1.76 3.27
CA LEU A 106 -0.09 -2.69 2.17
C LEU A 106 -1.26 -2.64 1.20
N MET A 107 -0.99 -2.40 -0.09
CA MET A 107 -2.04 -2.35 -1.10
C MET A 107 -1.62 -2.89 -2.47
N GLY A 108 -2.61 -3.31 -3.26
CA GLY A 108 -2.47 -3.67 -4.67
C GLY A 108 -3.23 -4.93 -5.06
N ASP A 109 -3.00 -5.40 -6.30
CA ASP A 109 -3.60 -6.63 -6.85
C ASP A 109 -2.83 -7.85 -6.33
N LEU A 110 -3.41 -8.55 -5.35
CA LEU A 110 -2.80 -9.74 -4.76
C LEU A 110 -3.26 -11.04 -5.44
N ASN A 111 -4.08 -10.95 -6.51
CA ASN A 111 -4.54 -12.07 -7.33
C ASN A 111 -5.16 -13.24 -6.53
N ALA A 112 -5.72 -12.94 -5.35
CA ALA A 112 -6.31 -13.88 -4.42
C ALA A 112 -7.53 -13.24 -3.75
N GLU A 113 -8.60 -14.00 -3.56
CA GLU A 113 -9.79 -13.52 -2.87
C GLU A 113 -9.55 -13.36 -1.36
N LEU A 114 -10.36 -12.56 -0.67
CA LEU A 114 -10.25 -12.39 0.80
C LEU A 114 -10.41 -13.72 1.59
N SER A 115 -11.03 -14.73 0.97
CA SER A 115 -11.16 -16.08 1.53
C SER A 115 -9.86 -16.91 1.44
N HIS A 116 -8.87 -16.47 0.67
CA HIS A 116 -7.64 -17.21 0.43
C HIS A 116 -6.86 -17.44 1.73
N PRO A 117 -6.39 -18.67 2.03
CA PRO A 117 -5.79 -18.99 3.32
C PRO A 117 -4.61 -18.09 3.71
N GLU A 118 -3.70 -17.82 2.77
CA GLU A 118 -2.51 -16.98 2.96
C GLU A 118 -2.85 -15.51 3.20
N LEU A 119 -3.90 -14.99 2.56
CA LEU A 119 -4.37 -13.62 2.82
C LEU A 119 -5.01 -13.51 4.19
N ARG A 120 -5.80 -14.50 4.63
CA ARG A 120 -6.37 -14.53 5.99
C ARG A 120 -5.30 -14.52 7.09
N GLN A 121 -4.06 -14.93 6.79
CA GLN A 121 -2.97 -14.82 7.76
C GLN A 121 -2.55 -13.37 8.02
N MET A 122 -2.91 -12.41 7.17
CA MET A 122 -2.70 -10.97 7.42
C MET A 122 -3.52 -10.49 8.62
N ASP A 123 -4.74 -11.00 8.79
CA ASP A 123 -5.65 -10.62 9.88
C ASP A 123 -5.15 -11.07 11.26
N ASN A 124 -4.21 -12.02 11.28
CA ASN A 124 -3.55 -12.49 12.50
C ASN A 124 -2.36 -11.60 12.93
N LEU A 125 -1.96 -10.63 12.10
CA LEU A 125 -0.87 -9.72 12.45
C LEU A 125 -1.38 -8.68 13.47
N PRO A 126 -0.63 -8.42 14.57
CA PRO A 126 -1.06 -7.46 15.59
C PRO A 126 -1.34 -6.07 15.02
N GLY A 127 -2.57 -5.58 15.23
CA GLY A 127 -3.00 -4.25 14.80
C GLY A 127 -3.16 -4.09 13.28
N ALA A 128 -3.08 -5.18 12.51
CA ALA A 128 -3.38 -5.19 11.09
C ALA A 128 -4.85 -5.51 10.85
N PHE A 129 -5.43 -4.90 9.83
CA PHE A 129 -6.79 -5.24 9.38
C PHE A 129 -6.99 -4.84 7.92
N HIS A 130 -7.90 -5.55 7.25
CA HIS A 130 -8.34 -5.21 5.91
C HIS A 130 -9.27 -3.98 5.95
N ALA A 131 -9.12 -3.04 5.00
CA ALA A 131 -9.87 -1.80 5.02
C ALA A 131 -11.34 -1.96 4.61
N LEU A 132 -11.65 -2.91 3.72
CA LEU A 132 -13.04 -3.23 3.37
C LEU A 132 -13.63 -4.22 4.37
N VAL A 133 -14.87 -3.95 4.79
CA VAL A 133 -15.68 -4.90 5.57
C VAL A 133 -16.15 -6.03 4.64
N PRO A 134 -15.98 -7.32 5.01
CA PRO A 134 -16.30 -8.47 4.15
C PRO A 134 -17.79 -8.71 3.83
N ASP A 135 -18.71 -7.83 4.25
CA ASP A 135 -20.15 -8.14 4.32
C ASP A 135 -20.92 -8.06 2.98
N SER A 136 -20.25 -8.21 1.83
CA SER A 136 -20.93 -8.23 0.53
C SER A 136 -20.39 -9.30 -0.41
N ASP A 137 -21.25 -9.87 -1.25
CA ASP A 137 -20.83 -10.76 -2.35
C ASP A 137 -19.82 -10.12 -3.31
N VAL A 138 -19.73 -8.78 -3.31
CA VAL A 138 -18.74 -8.04 -4.08
C VAL A 138 -17.35 -8.19 -3.47
N SER A 139 -17.20 -8.03 -2.16
CA SER A 139 -15.88 -8.08 -1.49
C SER A 139 -15.28 -9.48 -1.43
N SER A 140 -16.08 -10.53 -1.52
CA SER A 140 -15.57 -11.91 -1.56
C SER A 140 -14.82 -12.26 -2.84
N LYS A 141 -15.09 -11.56 -3.96
CA LYS A 141 -14.45 -11.80 -5.28
C LYS A 141 -13.36 -10.79 -5.62
N LEU A 142 -13.08 -9.84 -4.75
CA LEU A 142 -12.01 -8.86 -4.98
C LEU A 142 -10.66 -9.53 -4.79
N ILE A 143 -9.77 -9.24 -5.73
CA ILE A 143 -8.35 -9.64 -5.69
C ILE A 143 -7.42 -8.45 -5.42
N ASP A 144 -7.97 -7.24 -5.43
CA ASP A 144 -7.32 -6.02 -4.99
C ASP A 144 -7.56 -5.84 -3.49
N HIS A 145 -6.52 -5.45 -2.75
CA HIS A 145 -6.58 -5.34 -1.30
C HIS A 145 -5.96 -4.06 -0.78
N VAL A 146 -6.45 -3.63 0.38
CA VAL A 146 -5.85 -2.58 1.21
C VAL A 146 -5.84 -3.08 2.64
N TYR A 147 -4.65 -3.37 3.16
CA TYR A 147 -4.41 -3.66 4.57
C TYR A 147 -3.75 -2.47 5.23
N VAL A 148 -4.13 -2.19 6.46
CA VAL A 148 -3.56 -1.11 7.26
C VAL A 148 -3.11 -1.64 8.61
N LYS A 149 -2.10 -0.99 9.20
CA LYS A 149 -1.56 -1.33 10.52
C LYS A 149 -1.27 -0.08 11.32
N GLY A 150 -1.82 0.01 12.54
CA GLY A 150 -1.66 1.18 13.42
C GLY A 150 -2.36 2.45 12.93
N LEU A 151 -3.30 2.31 12.01
CA LEU A 151 -4.24 3.34 11.57
C LEU A 151 -5.65 2.91 11.96
N GLN A 152 -6.63 3.80 11.88
CA GLN A 152 -8.05 3.50 11.98
C GLN A 152 -8.69 3.75 10.61
N VAL A 153 -9.51 2.82 10.10
CA VAL A 153 -10.29 3.04 8.88
C VAL A 153 -11.59 3.74 9.26
N LEU A 154 -11.84 4.89 8.64
CA LEU A 154 -13.06 5.68 8.82
C LEU A 154 -14.14 5.27 7.81
N ALA A 155 -13.71 5.06 6.57
CA ALA A 155 -14.56 4.62 5.47
C ALA A 155 -13.72 3.86 4.45
N ALA A 156 -14.33 2.94 3.72
CA ALA A 156 -13.70 2.27 2.61
C ALA A 156 -14.76 1.86 1.60
N GLY A 157 -14.34 1.66 0.35
CA GLY A 157 -15.27 1.27 -0.69
C GLY A 157 -14.61 0.84 -1.99
N VAL A 158 -15.49 0.49 -2.93
CA VAL A 158 -15.15 -0.03 -4.25
C VAL A 158 -15.87 0.84 -5.28
N GLY A 159 -15.13 1.37 -6.25
CA GLY A 159 -15.65 2.17 -7.35
C GLY A 159 -15.39 1.50 -8.69
N PHE A 160 -16.39 1.45 -9.56
CA PHE A 160 -16.27 0.91 -10.91
C PHE A 160 -16.26 2.05 -11.93
N ASN A 161 -15.42 1.95 -12.95
CA ASN A 161 -15.40 2.86 -14.09
C ASN A 161 -14.98 2.11 -15.36
N GLN A 162 -14.92 2.81 -16.49
CA GLN A 162 -14.50 2.24 -17.78
C GLN A 162 -12.99 2.39 -18.07
N ALA A 163 -12.23 2.97 -17.14
CA ALA A 163 -10.80 3.22 -17.34
C ALA A 163 -9.92 1.99 -17.04
N SER A 164 -10.47 1.00 -16.33
CA SER A 164 -9.78 -0.21 -15.90
C SER A 164 -10.77 -1.39 -15.83
N ASP A 165 -10.27 -2.59 -16.07
CA ASP A 165 -11.00 -3.85 -15.85
C ASP A 165 -11.05 -4.25 -14.36
N HIS A 166 -10.13 -3.71 -13.55
CA HIS A 166 -10.18 -3.77 -12.09
C HIS A 166 -10.95 -2.58 -11.50
N PRO A 167 -11.74 -2.78 -10.43
CA PRO A 167 -12.33 -1.68 -9.68
C PRO A 167 -11.28 -0.88 -8.91
N ILE A 168 -11.61 0.36 -8.56
CA ILE A 168 -10.83 1.18 -7.64
C ILE A 168 -11.22 0.82 -6.21
N LEU A 169 -10.26 0.34 -5.42
CA LEU A 169 -10.39 0.26 -3.98
C LEU A 169 -9.87 1.53 -3.33
N TRP A 170 -10.60 2.04 -2.34
CA TRP A 170 -10.20 3.20 -1.56
C TRP A 170 -10.49 2.99 -0.08
N ALA A 171 -9.68 3.63 0.75
CA ALA A 171 -9.85 3.69 2.20
C ALA A 171 -9.51 5.10 2.70
N GLU A 172 -10.37 5.64 3.54
CA GLU A 172 -10.11 6.81 4.36
C GLU A 172 -9.62 6.34 5.73
N VAL A 173 -8.48 6.85 6.16
CA VAL A 173 -7.79 6.41 7.38
C VAL A 173 -7.34 7.58 8.23
N GLU A 174 -7.24 7.33 9.54
CA GLU A 174 -6.70 8.28 10.48
C GLU A 174 -5.74 7.65 11.50
N TYR A 175 -4.97 8.49 12.18
CA TYR A 175 -4.22 8.08 13.36
C TYR A 175 -5.18 7.79 14.51
N PRO A 176 -4.99 6.70 15.26
CA PRO A 176 -5.74 6.45 16.48
C PRO A 176 -5.65 7.65 17.43
N ALA A 177 -6.72 7.94 18.17
CA ALA A 177 -6.77 9.05 19.10
C ALA A 177 -5.61 9.05 20.14
N SER A 178 -5.16 7.86 20.55
CA SER A 178 -3.99 7.69 21.43
C SER A 178 -2.69 8.18 20.80
N ALA A 179 -2.49 8.00 19.50
CA ALA A 179 -1.29 8.46 18.78
C ALA A 179 -1.33 9.97 18.46
N ARG A 180 -2.52 10.60 18.46
CA ARG A 180 -2.67 12.06 18.30
C ARG A 180 -2.23 12.83 19.54
N ALA A 181 -2.48 12.28 20.74
CA ALA A 181 -2.18 12.93 22.02
C ALA A 181 -0.65 13.12 22.24
N ASP A 182 0.17 12.18 21.80
CA ASP A 182 1.63 12.23 21.91
C ASP A 182 2.30 13.24 20.97
N SER A 183 1.55 13.83 20.04
CA SER A 183 2.05 14.81 19.05
C SER A 183 1.72 16.27 19.38
N LEU A 184 0.93 16.52 20.43
CA LEU A 184 0.73 17.88 20.94
C LEU A 184 1.92 18.26 21.83
N PRO A 185 2.65 19.36 21.55
CA PRO A 185 3.63 19.85 22.49
C PRO A 185 2.91 20.17 23.80
N ALA A 186 3.41 19.62 24.91
CA ALA A 186 2.92 19.96 26.23
C ALA A 186 2.91 21.49 26.35
N SER A 187 1.72 22.08 26.46
CA SER A 187 1.57 23.50 26.74
C SER A 187 2.31 23.77 28.04
N SER A 188 3.45 24.46 27.94
CA SER A 188 4.23 24.86 29.11
C SER A 188 3.32 25.70 30.00
N PRO A 189 3.19 25.40 31.31
CA PRO A 189 2.45 26.25 32.22
C PRO A 189 3.08 27.65 32.18
N GLY A 190 2.26 28.66 31.89
CA GLY A 190 2.70 30.04 31.81
C GLY A 190 3.46 30.43 33.07
N GLN A 191 4.71 30.88 32.90
CA GLN A 191 5.38 31.63 33.94
C GLN A 191 4.66 32.97 34.06
N HIS A 192 3.84 33.10 35.10
CA HIS A 192 3.50 34.40 35.66
C HIS A 192 4.79 35.04 36.15
N ALA A 193 5.36 35.93 35.35
CA ALA A 193 6.30 36.91 35.85
C ALA A 193 5.48 38.03 36.51
N SER A 194 5.37 37.98 37.83
CA SER A 194 5.13 39.17 38.65
C SER A 194 6.47 39.86 38.85
N PHE A 195 6.65 41.05 38.27
CA PHE A 195 7.32 42.23 38.87
C PHE A 195 6.92 43.46 38.06
#